data_AF-A0A4R3QE55-F1
#
_entry.id   AF-A0A4R3QE55-F1
#
_cell.length_a   1.000
_cell.length_b   1.000
_cell.length_c   1.000
_cell.angle_alpha   90.00
_cell.angle_beta   90.00
_cell.angle_gamma   90.00
#
_symmetry.space_group_name_H-M   'P 1'
#
loop_
_entity.id
_entity.type
_entity.pdbx_description
1 polymer ?
#
loop_
_entity_poly.entity_id
_entity_poly.type
_entity_poly.pdbx_seq_one_letter_code
_entity_poly.pdbx_strand_id
1 'polypeptide(L)'
;MGNAAQKRATQNYRTRLTQRGLTRFEIMALESDRELIRTLARRLAEEGPEAEHVRSAVKTAVGGKPPKPGNILTALRRSPLVGAELDLSRPREEGRKVDL
;
A
#
# COMPACT_ATOMS: atom_id res chain seq x y z
N MET A 1 21.29 -34.68 6.50
CA MET A 1 22.40 -33.79 6.89
C MET A 1 23.22 -33.47 5.65
N GLY A 2 23.30 -32.20 5.23
CA GLY A 2 24.05 -31.83 4.02
C GLY A 2 25.55 -31.70 4.26
N ASN A 3 26.37 -32.17 3.32
CA ASN A 3 27.83 -32.03 3.26
C ASN A 3 28.24 -30.55 3.47
N ALA A 4 29.39 -30.30 4.11
CA ALA A 4 29.96 -28.96 4.29
C ALA A 4 29.98 -28.10 3.01
N ALA A 5 30.21 -28.72 1.84
CA ALA A 5 30.13 -28.07 0.54
C ALA A 5 28.73 -27.54 0.21
N GLN A 6 27.67 -28.31 0.48
CA GLN A 6 26.28 -27.91 0.26
C GLN A 6 25.86 -26.76 1.18
N LYS A 7 26.33 -26.77 2.44
CA LYS A 7 26.11 -25.68 3.39
C LYS A 7 26.74 -24.38 2.88
N ARG A 8 28.00 -24.43 2.42
CA ARG A 8 28.67 -23.26 1.81
C ARG A 8 27.96 -22.76 0.55
N ALA A 9 27.56 -23.66 -0.35
CA ALA A 9 26.83 -23.28 -1.56
C ALA A 9 25.51 -22.56 -1.23
N THR A 10 24.77 -23.07 -0.25
CA THR A 10 23.52 -22.45 0.22
C THR A 10 23.78 -21.07 0.84
N GLN A 11 24.82 -20.94 1.66
CA GLN A 11 25.18 -19.67 2.27
C GLN A 11 25.58 -18.62 1.22
N ASN A 12 26.45 -18.98 0.27
CA ASN A 12 26.89 -18.08 -0.80
C ASN A 12 25.73 -17.66 -1.71
N TYR A 13 24.78 -18.56 -1.97
CA TYR A 13 23.55 -18.21 -2.68
C TYR A 13 22.72 -17.18 -1.92
N ARG A 14 22.51 -17.38 -0.60
CA ARG A 14 21.78 -16.43 0.25
C ARG A 14 22.47 -15.06 0.30
N THR A 15 23.79 -15.02 0.47
CA THR A 15 24.55 -13.76 0.49
C THR A 15 24.34 -12.97 -0.81
N ARG A 16 24.36 -13.63 -1.96
CA ARG A 16 24.10 -12.99 -3.27
C ARG A 16 22.69 -12.43 -3.40
N LEU A 17 21.69 -13.12 -2.85
CA LEU A 17 20.31 -12.61 -2.83
C LEU A 17 20.19 -11.36 -1.97
N THR A 18 20.80 -11.36 -0.77
CA THR A 18 20.78 -10.19 0.13
C THR A 18 21.52 -9.00 -0.47
N GLN A 19 22.63 -9.21 -1.19
CA GLN A 19 23.32 -8.15 -1.94
C GLN A 19 22.45 -7.52 -3.03
N ARG A 20 21.44 -8.24 -3.54
CA ARG A 20 20.43 -7.74 -4.48
C ARG A 20 19.20 -7.12 -3.77
N GLY A 21 19.27 -6.90 -2.45
CA GLY A 21 18.16 -6.35 -1.67
C GLY A 21 17.04 -7.36 -1.35
N LEU A 22 17.22 -8.65 -1.67
CA LEU A 22 16.22 -9.68 -1.40
C LEU A 22 16.40 -10.27 -0.01
N THR A 23 15.31 -10.27 0.76
CA THR A 23 15.24 -10.85 2.11
C THR A 23 14.23 -11.99 2.15
N ARG A 24 14.55 -13.02 2.93
CA ARG A 24 13.64 -14.15 3.17
C ARG A 24 12.65 -13.78 4.28
N PHE A 25 11.38 -14.05 4.02
CA PHE A 25 10.29 -13.98 4.99
C PHE A 25 9.52 -15.30 4.99
N GLU A 26 8.93 -15.66 6.13
CA GLU A 26 8.08 -16.84 6.28
C GLU A 26 6.62 -16.37 6.40
N ILE A 27 5.71 -17.03 5.66
CA ILE A 27 4.31 -16.65 5.55
C ILE A 27 3.45 -17.88 5.83
N MET A 28 2.34 -17.68 6.55
CA MET A 28 1.23 -18.64 6.59
C MET A 28 0.21 -18.27 5.52
N ALA A 29 -0.07 -19.18 4.60
CA ALA A 29 -1.02 -19.00 3.51
C ALA A 29 -1.69 -20.35 3.18
N LEU A 30 -2.80 -20.31 2.41
CA LEU A 30 -3.42 -21.52 1.88
C LEU A 30 -2.48 -22.19 0.86
N GLU A 31 -2.47 -23.52 0.82
CA GLU A 31 -1.62 -24.26 -0.15
C GLU A 31 -2.00 -23.91 -1.60
N SER A 32 -3.29 -23.60 -1.85
CA SER A 32 -3.78 -23.15 -3.16
C SER A 32 -3.10 -21.88 -3.66
N ASP A 33 -2.68 -21.00 -2.75
CA ASP A 33 -2.14 -19.68 -3.09
C ASP A 33 -0.62 -19.69 -3.23
N ARG A 34 0.02 -20.83 -2.95
CA ARG A 34 1.48 -20.97 -2.91
C ARG A 34 2.16 -20.54 -4.20
N GLU A 35 1.64 -20.99 -5.35
CA GLU A 35 2.23 -20.65 -6.65
C GLU A 35 1.96 -19.21 -7.06
N LEU A 36 0.78 -18.68 -6.69
CA LEU A 36 0.44 -17.27 -6.90
C LEU A 36 1.39 -16.35 -6.12
N ILE A 37 1.58 -16.59 -4.82
CA ILE A 37 2.47 -15.80 -3.97
C ILE A 37 3.92 -15.87 -4.47
N ARG A 38 4.37 -17.06 -4.90
CA ARG A 38 5.71 -17.25 -5.47
C ARG A 38 5.90 -16.44 -6.75
N THR A 39 4.94 -16.49 -7.66
CA THR A 39 4.99 -15.77 -8.94
C THR A 39 4.94 -14.26 -8.70
N LEU A 40 4.08 -13.80 -7.79
CA LEU A 40 4.01 -12.39 -7.38
C LEU A 40 5.35 -11.91 -6.83
N ALA A 41 5.97 -12.65 -5.92
CA ALA A 41 7.27 -12.27 -5.35
C ALA A 41 8.37 -12.20 -6.42
N ARG A 42 8.38 -13.12 -7.39
CA ARG A 42 9.32 -13.07 -8.54
C ARG A 42 9.10 -11.83 -9.39
N ARG A 43 7.84 -11.55 -9.77
CA ARG A 43 7.51 -10.38 -10.60
C ARG A 43 7.87 -9.06 -9.93
N LEU A 44 7.67 -8.96 -8.60
CA LEU A 44 8.05 -7.78 -7.83
C LEU A 44 9.58 -7.61 -7.71
N ALA A 45 10.35 -8.70 -7.82
CA ALA A 45 11.81 -8.70 -7.75
C ALA A 45 12.50 -8.43 -9.09
N GLU A 46 11.77 -8.45 -10.21
CA GLU A 46 12.31 -8.10 -11.54
C GLU A 46 12.57 -6.60 -11.71
N GLU A 47 11.97 -5.77 -10.84
CA GLU A 47 12.00 -4.31 -10.90
C GLU A 47 11.43 -3.76 -12.25
N GLY A 48 11.12 -2.46 -12.31
CA GLY A 48 10.59 -1.82 -13.53
C GLY A 48 9.07 -1.62 -13.59
N PRO A 49 8.55 -1.10 -14.73
CA PRO A 49 7.19 -0.55 -14.82
C PRO A 49 6.08 -1.56 -14.50
N GLU A 50 6.25 -2.79 -14.98
CA GLU A 50 5.33 -3.90 -14.74
C GLU A 50 5.31 -4.30 -13.25
N ALA A 51 6.47 -4.31 -12.60
CA ALA A 51 6.57 -4.59 -11.18
C ALA A 51 5.87 -3.50 -10.34
N GLU A 52 6.02 -2.22 -10.73
CA GLU A 52 5.31 -1.10 -10.08
C GLU A 52 3.79 -1.17 -10.29
N HIS A 53 3.35 -1.55 -11.49
CA HIS A 53 1.93 -1.71 -11.80
C HIS A 53 1.32 -2.81 -10.92
N VAL A 54 1.95 -3.99 -10.89
CA VAL A 54 1.51 -5.11 -10.04
C VAL A 54 1.52 -4.71 -8.56
N ARG A 55 2.56 -4.01 -8.09
CA ARG A 55 2.64 -3.54 -6.70
C ARG A 55 1.49 -2.61 -6.35
N SER A 56 1.14 -1.69 -7.25
CA SER A 56 0.04 -0.74 -7.06
C SER A 56 -1.30 -1.47 -7.01
N ALA A 57 -1.54 -2.39 -7.95
CA ALA A 57 -2.75 -3.20 -7.98
C ALA A 57 -2.92 -4.04 -6.70
N VAL A 58 -1.85 -4.69 -6.22
CA VAL A 58 -1.88 -5.44 -4.96
C VAL A 58 -2.15 -4.52 -3.77
N LYS A 59 -1.48 -3.37 -3.67
CA LYS A 59 -1.74 -2.37 -2.60
C LYS A 59 -3.19 -1.94 -2.57
N THR A 60 -3.80 -1.70 -3.73
CA THR A 60 -5.22 -1.34 -3.84
C THR A 60 -6.13 -2.49 -3.42
N ALA A 61 -5.82 -3.73 -3.83
CA ALA A 61 -6.62 -4.90 -3.49
C ALA A 61 -6.60 -5.21 -1.98
N VAL A 62 -5.43 -5.10 -1.34
CA VAL A 62 -5.26 -5.43 0.09
C VAL A 62 -5.52 -4.25 1.03
N GLY A 63 -5.40 -3.01 0.54
CA GLY A 63 -5.56 -1.79 1.34
C GLY A 63 -6.96 -1.54 1.89
N GLY A 64 -7.92 -2.42 1.56
CA GLY A 64 -9.33 -2.22 1.89
C GLY A 64 -9.93 -1.03 1.14
N LYS A 65 -11.26 -0.89 1.19
CA LYS A 65 -11.87 0.38 0.74
C LYS A 65 -11.42 1.46 1.72
N PRO A 66 -10.97 2.64 1.25
CA PRO A 66 -10.86 3.80 2.14
C PRO A 66 -12.20 3.96 2.88
N PRO A 67 -12.19 4.35 4.17
CA PRO A 67 -13.43 4.58 4.90
C PRO A 67 -14.33 5.45 4.03
N LYS A 68 -15.60 5.05 3.86
CA LYS A 68 -16.54 5.78 3.02
C LYS A 68 -16.42 7.26 3.39
N PRO A 69 -16.14 8.17 2.43
CA PRO A 69 -16.10 9.58 2.75
C PRO A 69 -17.40 9.93 3.46
N GLY A 70 -17.30 10.55 4.65
CA GLY A 70 -18.48 10.90 5.44
C GLY A 70 -19.51 11.63 4.58
N ASN A 71 -20.80 11.47 4.89
CA ASN A 71 -21.90 11.95 4.05
C ASN A 71 -21.75 13.42 3.64
N ILE A 72 -21.19 14.26 4.52
CA ILE A 72 -20.92 15.69 4.25
C ILE A 72 -19.88 15.85 3.13
N LEU A 73 -18.75 15.16 3.21
CA LEU A 73 -17.70 15.23 2.18
C LEU A 73 -18.20 14.69 0.84
N THR A 74 -19.02 13.63 0.86
CA THR A 74 -19.65 13.09 -0.35
C THR A 74 -20.66 14.05 -0.95
N ALA A 75 -21.47 14.74 -0.13
CA ALA A 75 -22.43 15.74 -0.59
C ALA A 75 -21.73 16.97 -1.19
N LEU A 76 -20.67 17.47 -0.53
CA LEU A 76 -19.89 18.62 -1.01
C LEU A 76 -19.20 18.31 -2.36
N ARG A 77 -18.67 17.10 -2.55
CA ARG A 77 -18.07 16.67 -3.82
C ARG A 77 -19.07 16.45 -4.96
N ARG A 78 -20.37 16.30 -4.64
CA ARG A 78 -21.46 16.24 -5.63
C ARG A 78 -22.11 17.59 -5.87
N SER A 79 -21.68 18.63 -5.18
CA SER A 79 -22.23 19.97 -5.36
C SER A 79 -21.91 20.47 -6.77
N PRO A 80 -22.89 21.06 -7.48
CA PRO A 80 -22.61 21.75 -8.75
C PRO A 80 -21.69 22.96 -8.57
N LEU A 81 -21.40 23.36 -7.32
CA LEU A 81 -20.49 24.44 -6.97
C LEU A 81 -19.03 23.98 -6.80
N VAL A 82 -18.72 22.70 -7.09
CA VAL A 82 -17.31 22.23 -7.11
C VAL A 82 -16.55 23.01 -8.18
N GLY A 83 -15.51 23.73 -7.77
CA GLY A 83 -14.72 24.59 -8.67
C GLY A 83 -15.29 25.99 -8.87
N ALA A 84 -16.42 26.34 -8.24
CA ALA A 84 -16.86 27.73 -8.16
C ALA A 84 -15.94 28.52 -7.22
N GLU A 85 -15.61 29.76 -7.59
CA GLU A 85 -14.91 30.67 -6.69
C GLU A 85 -15.87 31.14 -5.59
N LEU A 86 -15.98 30.34 -4.53
CA LEU A 86 -16.72 30.68 -3.33
C LEU A 86 -15.76 31.33 -2.34
N ASP A 87 -16.12 32.52 -1.85
CA ASP A 87 -15.47 33.06 -0.67
C ASP A 87 -15.97 32.29 0.56
N LEU A 88 -15.11 31.43 1.10
CA LEU A 88 -15.37 30.63 2.29
C LEU A 88 -14.91 31.33 3.58
N SER A 89 -14.49 32.59 3.49
CA SER A 89 -14.11 33.36 4.67
C SER A 89 -15.33 33.53 5.58
N ARG A 90 -15.20 33.05 6.82
CA ARG A 90 -16.18 33.31 7.86
C ARG A 90 -15.74 34.57 8.63
N PRO A 91 -16.52 35.65 8.64
CA PRO A 91 -16.22 36.80 9.47
C PRO A 91 -16.21 36.38 10.94
N ARG A 92 -15.16 36.79 11.67
CA ARG A 92 -15.11 36.65 13.14
C ARG A 92 -15.82 37.84 13.75
N GLU A 93 -17.04 37.61 14.23
CA GLU A 93 -17.78 38.58 15.04
C GLU A 93 -17.48 38.35 16.52
N GLU A 94 -17.52 39.41 17.33
CA GLU A 94 -17.29 39.33 18.79
C GLU A 94 -18.34 38.48 19.53
N GLY A 95 -19.40 38.06 18.84
CA GLY A 95 -20.51 37.32 19.43
C GLY A 95 -21.47 38.23 20.19
N ARG A 96 -22.60 37.68 20.62
CA ARG A 96 -23.61 38.40 21.41
C ARG A 96 -23.17 38.40 22.87
N LYS A 97 -23.31 39.54 23.56
CA LYS A 97 -23.22 39.56 25.03
C LYS A 97 -24.31 38.66 25.59
N VAL A 98 -23.91 37.59 26.27
CA VAL A 98 -24.78 36.68 27.00
C VAL A 98 -24.38 36.80 28.47
N ASP A 99 -25.35 37.04 29.35
CA ASP A 99 -25.15 36.95 30.80
C ASP A 99 -25.33 35.48 31.17
N LEU A 100 -24.28 34.84 31.70
CA LEU A 100 -24.25 33.41 32.05
C LEU A 100 -24.54 33.21 33.53
#